data_AF-A0A317AJ71-F1
#
_entry.id   AF-A0A317AJ71-F1
#
_cell.length_a   1.000
_cell.length_b   1.000
_cell.length_c   1.000
_cell.angle_alpha   90.00
_cell.angle_beta   90.00
_cell.angle_gamma   90.00
#
_symmetry.space_group_name_H-M   'P 1'
#
loop_
_entity.id
_entity.type
_entity.pdbx_description
1 polymer ?
#
loop_
_entity_poly.entity_id
_entity_poly.type
_entity_poly.pdbx_seq_one_letter_code
_entity_poly.pdbx_strand_id
1 'polypeptide(L)'
;MSSTSSPAGHESTSIASLSSRVSQLSVSIVSYLDTNGYDQPDFSRSRCSTMVPETREYEALRNQMNNAILDLYLLVNGPKNIFRTQNYLVGDQAAT
;
A
#
# COMPACT_ATOMS: atom_id res chain seq x y z
N MET A 1 -8.96 40.13 17.23
CA MET A 1 -9.28 38.70 17.50
C MET A 1 -9.12 37.97 16.19
N SER A 2 -7.95 37.38 15.95
CA SER A 2 -7.65 36.68 14.69
C SER A 2 -7.65 35.19 14.96
N SER A 3 -8.71 34.52 14.51
CA SER A 3 -8.82 33.07 14.52
C SER A 3 -8.00 32.51 13.37
N THR A 4 -6.80 32.01 13.65
CA THR A 4 -6.04 31.21 12.68
C THR A 4 -6.65 29.82 12.66
N SER A 5 -7.20 29.45 11.51
CA SER A 5 -7.70 28.11 11.19
C SER A 5 -6.62 27.06 11.50
N SER A 6 -6.94 26.11 12.37
CA SER A 6 -6.15 24.90 12.55
C SER A 6 -5.94 24.22 11.19
N PRO A 7 -4.70 23.88 10.79
CA PRO A 7 -4.49 23.06 9.62
C PRO A 7 -5.16 21.71 9.88
N ALA A 8 -5.90 21.22 8.88
CA ALA A 8 -6.56 19.92 8.89
C ALA A 8 -5.61 18.87 9.48
N GLY A 9 -6.10 18.11 10.47
CA GLY A 9 -5.32 17.16 11.23
C GLY A 9 -4.50 16.28 10.29
N HIS A 10 -3.17 16.38 10.41
CA HIS A 10 -2.30 15.27 10.07
C HIS A 10 -2.74 14.13 10.99
N GLU A 11 -3.67 13.29 10.54
CA GLU A 11 -3.89 11.95 11.08
C GLU A 11 -2.49 11.40 11.34
N SER A 12 -2.12 11.23 12.61
CA SER A 12 -0.74 10.90 12.96
C SER A 12 -0.43 9.51 12.39
N THR A 13 0.20 9.49 11.22
CA THR A 13 0.58 8.27 10.52
C THR A 13 1.70 7.63 11.33
N SER A 14 1.38 6.52 11.96
CA SER A 14 2.26 5.77 12.84
C SER A 14 2.29 4.32 12.38
N ILE A 15 3.27 3.56 12.83
CA ILE A 15 3.34 2.12 12.54
C ILE A 15 2.04 1.43 12.99
N ALA A 16 1.52 1.80 14.16
CA ALA A 16 0.29 1.21 14.70
C ALA A 16 -0.94 1.55 13.85
N SER A 17 -1.14 2.83 13.48
CA SER A 17 -2.29 3.25 12.68
C SER A 17 -2.24 2.68 11.25
N LEU A 18 -1.06 2.63 10.63
CA LEU A 18 -0.88 2.02 9.30
C LEU A 18 -1.09 0.50 9.32
N SER A 19 -0.57 -0.19 10.33
CA SER A 19 -0.77 -1.65 10.47
C SER A 19 -2.25 -2.01 10.65
N SER A 20 -2.97 -1.24 11.46
CA SER A 20 -4.43 -1.40 11.63
C SER A 20 -5.15 -1.19 10.30
N ARG A 21 -4.79 -0.13 9.55
CA ARG A 21 -5.38 0.17 8.25
C ARG A 21 -5.12 -0.92 7.22
N VAL A 22 -3.89 -1.46 7.14
CA VAL A 22 -3.56 -2.61 6.28
C VAL A 22 -4.43 -3.82 6.63
N SER A 23 -4.58 -4.14 7.92
CA SER A 23 -5.44 -5.25 8.34
C SER A 23 -6.89 -5.06 7.91
N GLN A 24 -7.44 -3.85 8.06
CA GLN A 24 -8.81 -3.54 7.65
C GLN A 24 -8.99 -3.64 6.12
N LEU A 25 -8.03 -3.09 5.35
CA LEU A 25 -8.06 -3.15 3.89
C LEU A 25 -7.91 -4.59 3.37
N SER A 26 -7.11 -5.44 4.03
CA SER A 26 -7.04 -6.87 3.71
C SER A 26 -8.41 -7.54 3.81
N VAL A 27 -9.14 -7.28 4.90
CA VAL A 27 -10.50 -7.82 5.08
C VAL A 27 -11.45 -7.31 4.02
N SER A 28 -11.40 -6.02 3.67
CA SER A 28 -12.25 -5.44 2.63
C SER A 28 -11.96 -6.02 1.24
N ILE A 29 -10.69 -6.24 0.90
CA ILE A 29 -10.28 -6.87 -0.37
C ILE A 29 -10.79 -8.31 -0.44
N VAL A 30 -10.56 -9.11 0.61
CA VAL A 30 -11.03 -10.50 0.68
C VAL A 30 -12.55 -10.57 0.56
N SER A 31 -13.26 -9.77 1.35
CA SER A 31 -14.72 -9.69 1.30
C SER A 31 -15.25 -9.31 -0.08
N TYR A 32 -14.59 -8.36 -0.76
CA TYR A 32 -14.95 -7.99 -2.13
C TYR A 32 -14.78 -9.18 -3.09
N LEU A 33 -13.65 -9.87 -3.03
CA LEU A 33 -13.37 -11.01 -3.90
C LEU A 33 -14.41 -12.13 -3.69
N ASP A 34 -14.63 -12.51 -2.43
CA ASP A 34 -15.56 -13.58 -2.06
C ASP A 34 -17.00 -13.23 -2.47
N THR A 35 -17.44 -11.99 -2.23
CA THR A 35 -18.82 -11.53 -2.53
C THR A 35 -19.09 -11.49 -4.04
N ASN A 36 -18.08 -11.15 -4.85
CA ASN A 36 -18.22 -11.05 -6.30
C ASN A 36 -17.80 -12.32 -7.04
N GLY A 37 -17.48 -13.40 -6.32
CA GLY A 37 -17.15 -14.70 -6.90
C GLY A 37 -15.77 -14.76 -7.58
N TYR A 38 -14.84 -13.88 -7.18
CA TYR A 38 -13.46 -13.92 -7.65
C TYR A 38 -12.61 -14.84 -6.79
N ASP A 39 -11.73 -15.60 -7.43
CA ASP A 39 -10.69 -16.37 -6.74
C ASP A 39 -9.69 -15.44 -6.03
N GLN A 40 -9.21 -15.86 -4.85
CA GLN A 40 -8.15 -15.14 -4.16
C GLN A 40 -6.80 -15.35 -4.87
N PRO A 41 -6.02 -14.28 -5.11
CA PRO A 41 -4.72 -14.38 -5.73
C PRO A 41 -3.72 -15.06 -4.79
N ASP A 42 -2.89 -15.93 -5.34
CA ASP A 42 -1.79 -16.58 -4.64
C ASP A 42 -0.51 -16.58 -5.51
N PHE A 43 0.61 -17.02 -4.94
CA PHE A 43 1.88 -17.14 -5.67
C PHE A 43 2.05 -18.52 -6.35
N SER A 44 0.98 -19.31 -6.51
CA SER A 44 1.06 -20.63 -7.12
C SER A 44 1.18 -20.53 -8.65
N ARG A 45 2.06 -21.34 -9.25
CA ARG A 45 2.26 -21.36 -10.71
C ARG A 45 1.01 -21.77 -11.49
N SER A 46 0.15 -22.57 -10.88
CA SER A 46 -1.11 -23.07 -11.48
C SER A 46 -2.18 -21.99 -11.63
N ARG A 47 -2.08 -20.89 -10.87
CA ARG A 47 -3.06 -19.80 -10.84
C ARG A 47 -2.46 -18.45 -11.29
N CYS A 48 -1.36 -18.47 -12.03
CA CYS A 48 -0.77 -17.25 -12.64
C CYS A 48 -1.72 -16.46 -13.55
N SER A 49 -2.93 -16.97 -13.83
CA SER A 49 -3.96 -16.33 -14.64
C SER A 49 -5.19 -15.86 -13.84
N THR A 50 -5.19 -15.91 -12.50
CA THR A 50 -6.31 -15.33 -11.74
C THR A 50 -6.32 -13.81 -11.96
N MET A 51 -7.14 -13.39 -12.92
CA MET A 51 -7.22 -12.02 -13.37
C MET A 51 -7.79 -11.19 -12.22
N VAL A 52 -7.00 -10.22 -11.77
CA VAL A 52 -7.40 -9.31 -10.71
C VAL A 52 -8.60 -8.49 -11.22
N PRO A 53 -9.65 -8.25 -10.40
CA PRO A 53 -10.81 -7.49 -10.86
C PRO A 53 -10.43 -6.08 -11.34
N GLU A 54 -10.91 -5.68 -12.52
CA GLU A 54 -10.67 -4.35 -13.11
C GLU A 54 -11.82 -3.37 -12.84
N THR A 55 -12.59 -3.62 -11.78
CA THR A 55 -13.65 -2.71 -11.33
C THR A 55 -13.08 -1.52 -10.57
N ARG A 56 -13.76 -0.37 -10.64
CA ARG A 56 -13.33 0.84 -9.93
C ARG A 56 -13.30 0.65 -8.41
N GLU A 57 -14.24 -0.12 -7.88
CA GLU A 57 -14.37 -0.40 -6.44
C GLU A 57 -13.17 -1.19 -5.93
N TYR A 58 -12.80 -2.27 -6.63
CA TYR A 58 -11.63 -3.06 -6.31
C TYR A 58 -10.34 -2.26 -6.49
N GLU A 59 -10.23 -1.49 -7.58
CA GLU A 59 -9.06 -0.64 -7.84
C GLU A 59 -8.85 0.39 -6.72
N ALA A 60 -9.93 1.00 -6.22
CA ALA A 60 -9.87 1.93 -5.10
C ALA A 60 -9.36 1.25 -3.81
N LEU A 61 -9.81 0.03 -3.51
CA LEU A 61 -9.31 -0.75 -2.37
C LEU A 61 -7.84 -1.10 -2.52
N ARG A 62 -7.45 -1.58 -3.71
CA ARG A 62 -6.06 -1.92 -4.05
C ARG A 62 -5.14 -0.71 -3.94
N ASN A 63 -5.54 0.44 -4.44
CA ASN A 63 -4.74 1.66 -4.38
C ASN A 63 -4.56 2.14 -2.94
N GLN A 64 -5.62 2.10 -2.13
CA GLN A 64 -5.53 2.43 -0.70
C GLN A 64 -4.59 1.47 0.04
N MET A 65 -4.65 0.17 -0.27
CA MET A 65 -3.80 -0.85 0.31
C MET A 65 -2.33 -0.63 -0.04
N ASN A 66 -2.04 -0.42 -1.33
CA ASN A 66 -0.67 -0.17 -1.79
C ASN A 66 -0.07 1.08 -1.14
N ASN A 67 -0.84 2.16 -1.01
CA ASN A 67 -0.38 3.37 -0.34
C ASN A 67 -0.07 3.11 1.14
N ALA A 68 -0.97 2.44 1.87
CA ALA A 68 -0.76 2.15 3.28
C ALA A 68 0.45 1.22 3.52
N ILE A 69 0.63 0.21 2.68
CA ILE A 69 1.78 -0.70 2.74
C ILE A 69 3.07 0.05 2.42
N LEU A 70 3.07 0.93 1.41
CA LEU A 70 4.25 1.71 1.06
C LEU A 70 4.62 2.66 2.20
N ASP A 71 3.67 3.40 2.75
CA ASP A 71 3.92 4.29 3.89
C ASP A 71 4.48 3.51 5.10
N LEU A 72 3.92 2.33 5.39
CA LEU A 72 4.40 1.48 6.47
C LEU A 72 5.83 0.98 6.20
N TYR A 73 6.10 0.54 4.98
CA TYR A 73 7.44 0.14 4.55
C TYR A 73 8.44 1.28 4.72
N LEU A 74 8.09 2.50 4.29
CA LEU A 74 8.97 3.66 4.40
C LEU A 74 9.21 4.03 5.87
N LEU A 75 8.17 4.00 6.71
CA LEU A 75 8.26 4.36 8.12
C LEU A 75 9.09 3.35 8.92
N VAL A 76 8.92 2.05 8.68
CA VAL A 76 9.67 0.97 9.35
C VAL A 76 11.15 1.02 8.99
N ASN A 77 11.48 1.34 7.73
CA ASN A 77 12.87 1.43 7.28
C ASN A 77 13.54 2.77 7.63
N GLY A 78 12.75 3.82 7.81
CA GLY A 78 13.21 5.18 8.02
C GLY A 78 13.85 5.79 6.75
N PRO A 79 13.89 7.14 6.65
CA PRO A 79 14.30 7.84 5.44
C PRO A 79 15.73 7.49 4.99
N LYS A 80 16.66 7.32 5.95
CA LYS A 80 18.06 7.03 5.66
C LYS A 80 18.27 5.71 4.91
N ASN A 81 17.49 4.67 5.24
CA ASN A 81 17.65 3.36 4.61
C ASN A 81 17.15 3.37 3.16
N ILE A 82 16.05 4.08 2.89
CA ILE A 82 15.46 4.23 1.55
C ILE A 82 16.45 4.86 0.58
N PHE A 83 17.13 5.94 0.99
CA PHE A 83 18.14 6.57 0.13
C PHE A 83 19.33 5.64 -0.15
N ARG A 84 19.71 4.74 0.76
CA ARG A 84 20.81 3.79 0.51
C ARG A 84 20.43 2.72 -0.51
N THR A 85 19.22 2.20 -0.45
CA THR A 85 18.75 1.14 -1.37
C THR A 85 18.42 1.67 -2.76
N GLN A 86 17.81 2.86 -2.86
CA GLN A 86 17.51 3.47 -4.16
C GLN A 86 18.76 3.92 -4.93
N ASN A 87 19.80 4.39 -4.24
CA ASN A 87 21.06 4.75 -4.89
C ASN A 87 21.79 3.53 -5.49
N TYR A 88 21.58 2.32 -4.96
CA TYR A 88 22.15 1.11 -5.54
C TYR A 88 21.56 0.79 -6.92
N LEU A 89 20.27 1.11 -7.14
CA LEU A 89 19.59 0.90 -8.42
C LEU A 89 20.08 1.85 -9.53
N VAL A 90 20.57 3.05 -9.17
CA VAL A 90 21.12 4.02 -10.14
C VAL A 90 22.61 3.78 -10.42
N GLY A 91 23.37 3.31 -9.41
CA GLY A 91 24.81 3.05 -9.55
C GLY A 91 25.16 1.92 -10.53
N ASP A 92 24.27 0.96 -10.74
CA ASP A 92 24.49 -0.18 -11.63
C ASP A 92 24.17 0.13 -13.11
N GLN A 93 23.35 1.17 -13.37
CA GLN A 93 22.99 1.60 -14.74
C GLN A 93 24.04 2.53 -15.39
N ALA A 94 25.05 2.96 -14.65
CA ALA A 94 26.12 3.83 -15.15
C ALA A 94 27.43 3.08 -15.49
N ALA A 95 27.45 1.75 -15.37
CA ALA A 95 28.62 0.91 -15.57
C ALA A 95 28.55 -0.02 -16.82
N THR A 96 27.67 0.29 -17.78
CA THR A 96 27.58 -0.40 -19.10
C THR A 96 27.76 0.60 -20.23
#